data_AF-A0AAU4M7W6-F1
#
_entry.id   AF-A0AAU4M7W6-F1
#
_cell.length_a   1.000
_cell.length_b   1.000
_cell.length_c   1.000
_cell.angle_alpha   90.00
_cell.angle_beta   90.00
_cell.angle_gamma   90.00
#
_symmetry.space_group_name_H-M   'P 1'
#
loop_
_entity.id
_entity.type
_entity.pdbx_description
1 polymer ?
#
loop_
_entity_poly.entity_id
_entity_poly.type
_entity_poly.pdbx_seq_one_letter_code
_entity_poly.pdbx_strand_id
1 'polypeptide(L)'
;MLRGPLEPKHEQGPGRPTPHEQAPHEQAPKGGKRSREEAFTSEDGAPPAKRQRTPSYENTEAVLRDRGLEPPTREQFDALNEHLRGTGEGRFPKPTPELLAAVNPHAGSRDGDRLHSCLEATEALRDTHYGRPRPSGHPYHGRPEDSPAWTLLKRHDAPHQHGVDQQGVDSLLEQVREAGPGTFSTVLFGKPGEEGHALALIHGEDGRTVWADPSTHRTWEAEPGRLPGEWAEGSHVWAATSGPGEETVHGTFDHGLFEPDGAKFGVLSVHMDGRTLPPADKLMVEGIAEQIDARVERAAAAVLSDPGAVPVIDGHTRNWVNSYNEWIDPATTPERRAAIEGLFPRQFGYAVETMANGLIRDEVGPTLDDDITISTQVTHGATRPDLVVIRTDPVSGLKQELAWIDITADASVGHIHNKQSSLWDTRPYVAETLYPSLDRTQLGSNSSPEARQMAEAIAAAHARQQEATAQQLSSMRDRLPAPLDSFNKANRAKDIEVKLGEMFNDNHKLTPTEARNVLAALKDKYGNDYAPSQYGYSTGGSAVEGRRLIEWFLARENAAAQPDEAMDLT
;
A
#
# COMPACT_ATOMS: atom_id res chain seq x y z
N MET A 1 -6.50 -75.75 -15.52
CA MET A 1 -5.49 -74.75 -15.13
C MET A 1 -6.18 -73.41 -15.00
N LEU A 2 -6.55 -73.02 -13.77
CA LEU A 2 -7.23 -71.75 -13.46
C LEU A 2 -6.27 -70.93 -12.60
N ARG A 3 -5.89 -69.73 -13.06
CA ARG A 3 -5.13 -68.74 -12.30
C ARG A 3 -6.12 -67.82 -11.59
N GLY A 4 -6.06 -67.79 -10.26
CA GLY A 4 -6.71 -66.77 -9.43
C GLY A 4 -5.81 -65.53 -9.24
N PRO A 5 -6.38 -64.37 -8.88
CA PRO A 5 -5.62 -63.13 -8.71
C PRO A 5 -4.99 -63.03 -7.31
N LEU A 6 -3.80 -62.44 -7.26
CA LEU A 6 -3.04 -62.12 -6.04
C LEU A 6 -3.49 -60.76 -5.49
N GLU A 7 -3.85 -60.71 -4.21
CA GLU A 7 -4.02 -59.49 -3.42
C GLU A 7 -2.66 -58.83 -3.10
N PRO A 8 -2.56 -57.49 -3.10
CA PRO A 8 -1.37 -56.80 -2.61
C PRO A 8 -1.41 -56.63 -1.08
N LYS A 9 -0.29 -56.97 -0.43
CA LYS A 9 -0.04 -56.71 0.99
C LYS A 9 0.25 -55.22 1.21
N HIS A 10 -0.45 -54.63 2.17
CA HIS A 10 -0.14 -53.30 2.70
C HIS A 10 1.14 -53.35 3.56
N GLU A 11 2.18 -52.65 3.13
CA GLU A 11 3.34 -52.31 3.96
C GLU A 11 3.00 -51.14 4.89
N GLN A 12 3.26 -51.34 6.18
CA GLN A 12 3.12 -50.34 7.24
C GLN A 12 4.37 -49.44 7.23
N GLY A 13 4.16 -48.13 7.02
CA GLY A 13 5.22 -47.12 7.12
C GLY A 13 5.68 -46.86 8.56
N PRO A 14 6.90 -46.32 8.75
CA PRO A 14 7.52 -46.16 10.05
C PRO A 14 6.91 -45.01 10.87
N GLY A 15 6.96 -45.20 12.19
CA GLY A 15 6.27 -44.43 13.22
C GLY A 15 6.64 -42.95 13.31
N ARG A 16 5.65 -42.19 13.77
CA ARG A 16 5.68 -40.77 14.12
C ARG A 16 6.61 -40.53 15.32
N PRO A 17 7.53 -39.54 15.31
CA PRO A 17 8.30 -39.19 16.50
C PRO A 17 7.40 -38.54 17.55
N THR A 18 7.60 -38.91 18.81
CA THR A 18 7.02 -38.29 20.00
C THR A 18 7.49 -36.84 20.17
N PRO A 19 6.67 -35.92 20.73
CA PRO A 19 7.07 -34.55 20.99
C PRO A 19 8.11 -34.51 22.12
N HIS A 20 9.26 -33.90 21.84
CA HIS A 20 10.25 -33.56 22.85
C HIS A 20 9.71 -32.50 23.83
N GLU A 21 10.00 -32.73 25.11
CA GLU A 21 9.86 -31.82 26.24
C GLU A 21 10.32 -30.39 25.90
N GLN A 22 9.37 -29.46 25.90
CA GLN A 22 9.66 -28.04 25.96
C GLN A 22 10.06 -27.67 27.40
N ALA A 23 11.23 -27.05 27.56
CA ALA A 23 11.68 -26.46 28.80
C ALA A 23 10.67 -25.41 29.31
N PRO A 24 10.54 -25.22 30.64
CA PRO A 24 9.49 -24.39 31.21
C PRO A 24 9.73 -22.91 30.88
N HIS A 25 8.79 -22.29 30.17
CA HIS A 25 8.70 -20.85 30.04
C HIS A 25 8.50 -20.22 31.43
N GLU A 26 9.40 -19.30 31.79
CA GLU A 26 9.23 -18.38 32.91
C GLU A 26 7.85 -17.72 32.80
N GLN A 27 7.03 -17.91 33.83
CA GLN A 27 5.69 -17.34 33.90
C GLN A 27 5.80 -15.82 34.00
N ALA A 28 5.43 -15.12 32.93
CA ALA A 28 5.18 -13.69 32.98
C ALA A 28 4.12 -13.39 34.06
N PRO A 29 4.30 -12.34 34.88
CA PRO A 29 3.37 -12.02 35.96
C PRO A 29 1.98 -11.70 35.38
N LYS A 30 0.95 -12.37 35.91
CA LYS A 30 -0.46 -12.13 35.62
C LYS A 30 -0.87 -10.72 36.10
N GLY A 31 -0.63 -9.71 35.26
CA GLY A 31 -1.13 -8.36 35.47
C GLY A 31 -2.62 -8.27 35.12
N GLY A 32 -3.46 -8.02 36.11
CA GLY A 32 -4.86 -7.67 35.89
C GLY A 32 -4.99 -6.43 35.00
N LYS A 33 -5.97 -6.44 34.09
CA LYS A 33 -6.34 -5.28 33.26
C LYS A 33 -6.76 -4.13 34.19
N ARG A 34 -5.87 -3.17 34.43
CA ARG A 34 -6.24 -1.87 35.03
C ARG A 34 -7.08 -1.08 34.02
N SER A 35 -8.07 -0.36 34.54
CA SER A 35 -8.91 0.57 33.80
C SER A 35 -8.06 1.61 33.06
N ARG A 36 -8.51 1.99 31.87
CA ARG A 36 -7.81 2.81 30.86
C ARG A 36 -7.61 4.28 31.25
N GLU A 37 -7.97 4.69 32.46
CA GLU A 37 -8.07 6.11 32.85
C GLU A 37 -6.90 6.65 33.69
N GLU A 38 -5.90 5.83 34.05
CA GLU A 38 -4.70 6.28 34.80
C GLU A 38 -3.39 6.11 34.02
N ALA A 39 -3.39 6.46 32.73
CA ALA A 39 -2.15 6.55 31.97
C ALA A 39 -1.46 7.88 32.29
N PHE A 40 -0.51 7.85 33.22
CA PHE A 40 0.43 8.94 33.47
C PHE A 40 1.07 9.38 32.15
N THR A 41 0.90 10.65 31.78
CA THR A 41 1.80 11.36 30.86
C THR A 41 3.17 11.42 31.55
N SER A 42 4.26 11.10 30.85
CA SER A 42 5.61 11.37 31.37
C SER A 42 5.77 12.89 31.59
N GLU A 43 6.68 13.31 32.47
CA GLU A 43 6.98 14.73 32.71
C GLU A 43 7.36 15.47 31.41
N ASP A 44 7.81 14.74 30.39
CA ASP A 44 8.29 15.27 29.11
C ASP A 44 7.27 15.24 27.96
N GLY A 45 6.01 14.89 28.23
CA GLY A 45 4.92 14.96 27.24
C GLY A 45 4.89 13.82 26.20
N ALA A 46 5.82 12.86 26.27
CA ALA A 46 5.82 11.70 25.37
C ALA A 46 4.57 10.82 25.58
N PRO A 47 3.96 10.29 24.49
CA PRO A 47 2.84 9.36 24.62
C PRO A 47 3.28 8.15 25.45
N PRO A 48 2.48 7.68 26.43
CA PRO A 48 2.87 6.57 27.27
C PRO A 48 3.03 5.34 26.38
N ALA A 49 4.28 4.94 26.11
CA ALA A 49 4.56 3.66 25.50
C ALA A 49 3.84 2.59 26.34
N LYS A 50 3.19 1.62 25.71
CA LYS A 50 2.65 0.45 26.40
C LYS A 50 3.82 -0.42 26.90
N ARG A 51 4.58 0.09 27.88
CA ARG A 51 5.85 -0.41 28.44
C ARG A 51 6.97 -0.49 27.39
N GLN A 52 8.13 0.08 27.71
CA GLN A 52 9.38 -0.28 27.02
C GLN A 52 9.53 -1.79 27.03
N ARG A 53 9.91 -2.34 25.88
CA ARG A 53 10.11 -3.77 25.68
C ARG A 53 11.58 -4.09 25.83
N THR A 54 11.89 -5.26 26.36
CA THR A 54 13.29 -5.67 26.51
C THR A 54 13.91 -5.96 25.15
N PRO A 55 15.23 -5.77 24.98
CA PRO A 55 15.92 -6.16 23.74
C PRO A 55 15.67 -7.63 23.36
N SER A 56 15.59 -8.53 24.34
CA SER A 56 15.28 -9.95 24.12
C SER A 56 13.89 -10.18 23.50
N TYR A 57 12.89 -9.37 23.86
CA TYR A 57 11.54 -9.48 23.32
C TYR A 57 11.44 -8.86 21.92
N GLU A 58 12.03 -7.68 21.72
CA GLU A 58 12.08 -6.99 20.43
C GLU A 58 12.76 -7.82 19.33
N ASN A 59 13.67 -8.71 19.73
CA ASN A 59 14.39 -9.61 18.83
C ASN A 59 13.73 -10.99 18.66
N THR A 60 12.53 -11.21 19.21
CA THR A 60 11.82 -12.47 18.97
C THR A 60 11.35 -12.56 17.52
N GLU A 61 11.34 -13.78 16.97
CA GLU A 61 10.83 -14.05 15.63
C GLU A 61 9.42 -13.50 15.41
N ALA A 62 8.53 -13.58 16.40
CA ALA A 62 7.19 -13.02 16.32
C ALA A 62 7.20 -11.50 16.14
N VAL A 63 8.02 -10.77 16.93
CA VAL A 63 8.10 -9.31 16.82
C VAL A 63 8.75 -8.88 15.50
N LEU A 64 9.80 -9.57 15.06
CA LEU A 64 10.42 -9.30 13.76
C LEU A 64 9.41 -9.52 12.62
N ARG A 65 8.68 -10.63 12.62
CA ARG A 65 7.64 -10.91 11.61
C ARG A 65 6.49 -9.91 11.66
N ASP A 66 6.05 -9.50 12.85
CA ASP A 66 5.02 -8.46 13.03
C ASP A 66 5.46 -7.10 12.46
N ARG A 67 6.79 -6.83 12.46
CA ARG A 67 7.40 -5.65 11.82
C ARG A 67 7.65 -5.84 10.32
N GLY A 68 7.19 -6.96 9.74
CA GLY A 68 7.42 -7.27 8.34
C GLY A 68 8.85 -7.69 8.04
N LEU A 69 9.59 -8.25 9.00
CA LEU A 69 10.96 -8.74 8.84
C LEU A 69 11.01 -10.27 8.93
N GLU A 70 11.70 -10.90 7.99
CA GLU A 70 12.20 -12.26 8.07
C GLU A 70 13.35 -12.33 9.09
N PRO A 71 13.24 -13.18 10.12
CA PRO A 71 14.29 -13.32 11.13
C PRO A 71 15.60 -13.88 10.54
N PRO A 72 16.76 -13.50 11.08
CA PRO A 72 18.03 -14.06 10.63
C PRO A 72 18.12 -15.57 10.84
N THR A 73 18.82 -16.26 9.94
CA THR A 73 19.07 -17.70 10.04
C THR A 73 20.12 -18.02 11.10
N ARG A 74 20.12 -19.28 11.55
CA ARG A 74 21.13 -19.77 12.50
C ARG A 74 22.55 -19.59 11.96
N GLU A 75 22.76 -19.82 10.67
CA GLU A 75 24.06 -19.68 10.02
C GLU A 75 24.56 -18.24 10.06
N GLN A 76 23.67 -17.26 9.86
CA GLN A 76 24.03 -15.84 9.97
C GLN A 76 24.46 -15.48 11.40
N PHE A 77 23.75 -15.98 12.41
CA PHE A 77 24.16 -15.82 13.80
C PHE A 77 25.52 -16.45 14.08
N ASP A 78 25.76 -17.67 13.60
CA ASP A 78 27.02 -18.37 13.83
C ASP A 78 28.18 -17.64 13.12
N ALA A 79 27.98 -17.13 11.90
CA ALA A 79 28.97 -16.34 11.16
C ALA A 79 29.35 -15.04 11.87
N LEU A 80 28.38 -14.28 12.38
CA LEU A 80 28.65 -13.07 13.16
C LEU A 80 29.41 -13.37 14.45
N ASN A 81 29.02 -14.45 15.16
CA ASN A 81 29.72 -14.87 16.37
C ASN A 81 31.15 -15.33 16.09
N GLU A 82 31.39 -16.03 14.99
CA GLU A 82 32.72 -16.44 14.55
C GLU A 82 33.60 -15.23 14.24
N HIS A 83 33.06 -14.26 13.49
CA HIS A 83 33.74 -13.00 13.20
C HIS A 83 34.18 -12.29 14.48
N LEU A 84 33.27 -12.08 15.42
CA LEU A 84 33.57 -11.39 16.69
C LEU A 84 34.63 -12.12 17.53
N ARG A 85 34.56 -13.46 17.64
CA ARG A 85 35.60 -14.23 18.34
C ARG A 85 36.98 -14.09 17.68
N GLY A 86 37.02 -13.94 16.35
CA GLY A 86 38.26 -13.79 15.58
C GLY A 86 38.94 -12.43 15.77
N THR A 87 38.19 -11.38 16.09
CA THR A 87 38.74 -10.02 16.28
C THR A 87 39.53 -9.86 17.59
N GLY A 88 39.16 -10.62 18.64
CA GLY A 88 39.67 -10.41 19.99
C GLY A 88 39.16 -9.11 20.64
N GLU A 89 38.21 -8.42 20.02
CA GLU A 89 37.60 -7.20 20.56
C GLU A 89 36.64 -7.53 21.70
N GLY A 90 36.55 -6.63 22.68
CA GLY A 90 35.79 -6.80 23.90
C GLY A 90 34.32 -6.46 23.76
N ARG A 91 33.78 -5.73 24.75
CA ARG A 91 32.35 -5.39 24.82
C ARG A 91 31.90 -4.46 23.70
N PHE A 92 32.81 -3.69 23.09
CA PHE A 92 32.51 -2.66 22.08
C PHE A 92 33.35 -2.88 20.81
N PRO A 93 32.96 -3.81 19.93
CA PRO A 93 33.71 -4.08 18.71
C PRO A 93 33.75 -2.84 17.79
N LYS A 94 34.85 -2.66 17.07
CA LYS A 94 35.02 -1.57 16.12
C LYS A 94 34.11 -1.82 14.91
N PRO A 95 33.40 -0.80 14.40
CA PRO A 95 32.56 -0.95 13.22
C PRO A 95 33.42 -1.05 11.96
N THR A 96 34.07 -2.18 11.72
CA THR A 96 34.81 -2.40 10.46
C THR A 96 33.83 -2.76 9.34
N PRO A 97 34.18 -2.56 8.06
CA PRO A 97 33.36 -3.01 6.94
C PRO A 97 32.97 -4.50 7.04
N GLU A 98 33.87 -5.35 7.54
CA GLU A 98 33.62 -6.78 7.73
C GLU A 98 32.58 -7.03 8.83
N LEU A 99 32.63 -6.27 9.94
CA LEU A 99 31.61 -6.36 10.98
C LEU A 99 30.27 -5.87 10.45
N LEU A 100 30.24 -4.75 9.72
CA LEU A 100 29.02 -4.22 9.13
C LEU A 100 28.39 -5.21 8.13
N ALA A 101 29.23 -5.92 7.36
CA ALA A 101 28.77 -6.99 6.48
C ALA A 101 28.25 -8.21 7.24
N ALA A 102 28.86 -8.59 8.36
CA ALA A 102 28.39 -9.69 9.20
C ALA A 102 27.09 -9.34 9.94
N VAL A 103 26.93 -8.09 10.38
CA VAL A 103 25.71 -7.58 11.02
C VAL A 103 24.58 -7.43 10.02
N ASN A 104 24.85 -6.92 8.83
CA ASN A 104 23.89 -6.80 7.74
C ASN A 104 24.30 -7.67 6.55
N PRO A 105 24.10 -9.00 6.63
CA PRO A 105 24.52 -9.95 5.59
C PRO A 105 23.69 -9.82 4.31
N HIS A 106 22.67 -8.97 4.32
CA HIS A 106 21.79 -8.78 3.18
C HIS A 106 22.27 -7.68 2.24
N ALA A 107 23.12 -6.75 2.70
CA ALA A 107 23.52 -5.59 1.93
C ALA A 107 24.09 -5.93 0.54
N GLY A 108 23.61 -5.22 -0.48
CA GLY A 108 24.14 -5.31 -1.84
C GLY A 108 23.50 -6.39 -2.72
N SER A 109 22.35 -6.97 -2.33
CA SER A 109 21.58 -7.76 -3.29
C SER A 109 21.02 -6.86 -4.39
N ARG A 110 21.70 -6.86 -5.54
CA ARG A 110 21.33 -6.14 -6.78
C ARG A 110 20.04 -6.65 -7.44
N ASP A 111 19.45 -7.71 -6.93
CA ASP A 111 18.16 -8.21 -7.40
C ASP A 111 17.07 -7.33 -6.78
N GLY A 112 16.45 -6.49 -7.61
CA GLY A 112 15.51 -5.39 -7.29
C GLY A 112 14.25 -5.72 -6.49
N ASP A 113 14.23 -6.83 -5.75
CA ASP A 113 13.20 -7.27 -4.81
C ASP A 113 13.67 -7.26 -3.34
N ARG A 114 14.96 -7.02 -3.08
CA ARG A 114 15.56 -7.14 -1.74
C ARG A 114 16.00 -5.79 -1.19
N LEU A 115 15.05 -5.06 -0.63
CA LEU A 115 15.32 -3.83 0.11
C LEU A 115 16.02 -4.13 1.45
N HIS A 116 16.83 -3.19 1.95
CA HIS A 116 17.50 -3.32 3.25
C HIS A 116 16.93 -2.31 4.24
N SER A 117 16.61 -2.77 5.45
CA SER A 117 16.14 -1.87 6.50
C SER A 117 17.32 -1.23 7.21
N CYS A 118 17.64 0.01 6.84
CA CYS A 118 18.73 0.78 7.44
C CYS A 118 18.60 0.89 8.96
N LEU A 119 17.37 1.06 9.45
CA LEU A 119 17.07 1.11 10.88
C LEU A 119 17.31 -0.24 11.55
N GLU A 120 16.77 -1.32 11.00
CA GLU A 120 16.96 -2.66 11.58
C GLU A 120 18.43 -3.08 11.59
N ALA A 121 19.20 -2.72 10.55
CA ALA A 121 20.63 -2.97 10.48
C ALA A 121 21.43 -2.15 11.50
N THR A 122 21.04 -0.89 11.73
CA THR A 122 21.61 -0.04 12.78
C THR A 122 21.30 -0.59 14.17
N GLU A 123 20.08 -1.08 14.40
CA GLU A 123 19.68 -1.71 15.65
C GLU A 123 20.34 -3.07 15.89
N ALA A 124 20.64 -3.82 14.82
CA ALA A 124 21.42 -5.05 14.88
C ALA A 124 22.88 -4.75 15.27
N LEU A 125 23.45 -3.67 14.72
CA LEU A 125 24.77 -3.18 15.10
C LEU A 125 24.78 -2.74 16.56
N ARG A 126 23.75 -2.02 17.03
CA ARG A 126 23.61 -1.62 18.44
C ARG A 126 23.65 -2.80 19.39
N ASP A 127 22.85 -3.83 19.14
CA ASP A 127 22.85 -5.02 19.99
C ASP A 127 24.21 -5.70 20.00
N THR A 128 24.83 -5.81 18.83
CA THR A 128 26.16 -6.38 18.69
C THR A 128 27.20 -5.56 19.47
N HIS A 129 27.10 -4.23 19.40
CA HIS A 129 27.92 -3.28 20.16
C HIS A 129 27.75 -3.43 21.67
N TYR A 130 26.62 -3.93 22.17
CA TYR A 130 26.41 -4.18 23.60
C TYR A 130 26.57 -5.64 24.00
N GLY A 131 27.28 -6.44 23.20
CA GLY A 131 27.60 -7.83 23.52
C GLY A 131 26.42 -8.79 23.34
N ARG A 132 25.43 -8.43 22.51
CA ARG A 132 24.36 -9.31 22.05
C ARG A 132 24.46 -9.48 20.52
N PRO A 133 25.41 -10.29 20.02
CA PRO A 133 25.63 -10.44 18.59
C PRO A 133 24.35 -10.83 17.85
N ARG A 134 23.91 -10.00 16.92
CA ARG A 134 22.67 -10.19 16.20
C ARG A 134 22.80 -9.68 14.77
N PRO A 135 22.57 -10.54 13.76
CA PRO A 135 22.38 -10.07 12.40
C PRO A 135 21.03 -9.36 12.24
N SER A 136 20.92 -8.45 11.28
CA SER A 136 19.67 -7.76 10.94
C SER A 136 18.65 -8.70 10.29
N GLY A 137 17.37 -8.55 10.61
CA GLY A 137 16.30 -9.19 9.85
C GLY A 137 16.17 -8.62 8.42
N HIS A 138 15.48 -9.34 7.55
CA HIS A 138 15.29 -8.95 6.14
C HIS A 138 13.83 -8.59 5.86
N PRO A 139 13.48 -7.44 5.23
CA PRO A 139 12.08 -7.09 5.01
C PRO A 139 11.34 -8.05 4.08
N TYR A 140 10.17 -8.53 4.49
CA TYR A 140 9.22 -9.26 3.65
C TYR A 140 8.70 -8.31 2.56
N HIS A 141 9.15 -8.52 1.32
CA HIS A 141 8.64 -7.85 0.12
C HIS A 141 8.99 -6.35 -0.03
N GLY A 142 10.01 -5.90 0.67
CA GLY A 142 10.48 -4.52 0.54
C GLY A 142 9.43 -3.47 0.92
N ARG A 143 8.55 -3.77 1.88
CA ARG A 143 7.74 -2.72 2.51
C ARG A 143 8.51 -2.13 3.69
N PRO A 144 8.59 -0.80 3.82
CA PRO A 144 9.13 -0.18 5.02
C PRO A 144 8.35 -0.57 6.25
N GLU A 145 9.04 -0.52 7.39
CA GLU A 145 8.36 -0.57 8.67
C GLU A 145 7.45 0.65 8.79
N ASP A 146 6.14 0.42 8.94
CA ASP A 146 5.19 1.49 9.17
C ASP A 146 5.49 2.11 10.55
N SER A 147 6.14 3.28 10.52
CA SER A 147 6.45 4.11 11.69
C SER A 147 7.68 3.69 12.54
N PRO A 148 8.91 3.78 11.99
CA PRO A 148 10.19 3.49 12.66
C PRO A 148 10.39 4.21 14.01
N ALA A 149 9.85 5.42 14.16
CA ALA A 149 9.90 6.19 15.40
C ALA A 149 9.28 5.42 16.58
N TRP A 150 8.20 4.67 16.33
CA TRP A 150 7.57 3.82 17.33
C TRP A 150 8.44 2.63 17.73
N THR A 151 9.32 2.17 16.84
CA THR A 151 10.23 1.06 17.12
C THR A 151 11.34 1.50 18.03
N LEU A 152 11.95 2.66 17.75
CA LEU A 152 12.91 3.28 18.66
C LEU A 152 12.28 3.56 20.03
N LEU A 153 11.08 4.16 20.06
CA LEU A 153 10.37 4.44 21.31
C LEU A 153 10.05 3.18 22.13
N LYS A 154 9.70 2.06 21.47
CA LYS A 154 9.37 0.79 22.17
C LYS A 154 10.61 0.09 22.71
N ARG A 155 11.75 0.24 22.04
CA ARG A 155 12.98 -0.50 22.33
C ARG A 155 13.92 0.25 23.27
N HIS A 156 14.00 1.55 23.12
CA HIS A 156 14.88 2.45 23.86
C HIS A 156 14.04 3.51 24.57
N ASP A 157 14.31 4.78 24.28
CA ASP A 157 13.50 5.94 24.59
C ASP A 157 13.16 6.67 23.28
N ALA A 158 12.37 7.73 23.38
CA ALA A 158 12.05 8.53 22.23
C ALA A 158 13.29 9.15 21.56
N PRO A 159 13.37 9.17 20.22
CA PRO A 159 14.39 9.94 19.52
C PRO A 159 14.29 11.43 19.87
N HIS A 160 15.44 12.03 20.17
CA HIS A 160 15.58 13.45 20.45
C HIS A 160 16.01 14.20 19.20
N GLN A 161 15.42 15.36 18.93
CA GLN A 161 15.85 16.20 17.82
C GLN A 161 17.06 17.06 18.25
N HIS A 162 18.16 16.99 17.49
CA HIS A 162 19.38 17.76 17.74
C HIS A 162 19.48 19.04 16.90
N GLY A 163 18.63 19.17 15.87
CA GLY A 163 18.59 20.33 14.99
C GLY A 163 18.51 19.91 13.53
N VAL A 164 19.03 20.77 12.66
CA VAL A 164 19.06 20.56 11.20
C VAL A 164 20.51 20.65 10.73
N ASP A 165 20.88 19.82 9.76
CA ASP A 165 22.19 19.77 9.12
C ASP A 165 23.35 19.72 10.12
N GLN A 166 24.37 20.53 9.87
CA GLN A 166 25.62 20.53 10.61
C GLN A 166 25.42 20.89 12.08
N GLN A 167 24.48 21.80 12.38
CA GLN A 167 24.19 22.16 13.77
C GLN A 167 23.64 20.95 14.55
N GLY A 168 22.75 20.17 13.92
CA GLY A 168 22.24 18.94 14.52
C GLY A 168 23.33 17.90 14.74
N VAL A 169 24.21 17.72 13.76
CA VAL A 169 25.36 16.82 13.85
C VAL A 169 26.32 17.22 14.98
N ASP A 170 26.68 18.50 15.07
CA ASP A 170 27.60 19.00 16.08
C ASP A 170 27.02 18.84 17.49
N SER A 171 25.73 19.16 17.68
CA SER A 171 25.01 18.94 18.94
C SER A 171 25.02 17.46 19.36
N LEU A 172 24.76 16.55 18.42
CA LEU A 172 24.79 15.13 18.70
C LEU A 172 26.20 14.62 19.02
N LEU A 173 27.22 15.10 18.33
CA LEU A 173 28.62 14.75 18.59
C LEU A 173 29.05 15.17 20.00
N GLU A 174 28.63 16.34 20.45
CA GLU A 174 28.84 16.80 21.82
C GLU A 174 28.21 15.85 22.83
N GLN A 175 26.91 15.52 22.66
CA GLN A 175 26.21 14.57 23.54
C GLN A 175 26.92 13.20 23.61
N VAL A 176 27.33 12.64 22.47
CA VAL A 176 28.01 11.33 22.41
C VAL A 176 29.41 11.37 23.05
N ARG A 177 30.11 12.50 22.96
CA ARG A 177 31.41 12.68 23.61
C ARG A 177 31.28 12.81 25.11
N GLU A 178 30.29 13.56 25.60
CA GLU A 178 30.00 13.73 27.02
C GLU A 178 29.59 12.41 27.68
N ALA A 179 28.84 11.56 26.99
CA ALA A 179 28.46 10.22 27.45
C ALA A 179 29.66 9.24 27.54
N GLY A 180 30.75 9.52 26.81
CA GLY A 180 32.04 8.81 26.95
C GLY A 180 32.19 7.51 26.14
N PRO A 181 33.37 6.86 26.20
CA PRO A 181 33.68 5.66 25.42
C PRO A 181 32.74 4.48 25.71
N GLY A 182 32.26 3.82 24.66
CA GLY A 182 31.23 2.78 24.70
C GLY A 182 29.83 3.28 24.35
N THR A 183 29.64 4.59 24.19
CA THR A 183 28.36 5.19 23.77
C THR A 183 27.99 4.79 22.34
N PHE A 184 26.71 4.51 22.13
CA PHE A 184 26.11 4.23 20.83
C PHE A 184 24.88 5.12 20.62
N SER A 185 24.78 5.74 19.45
CA SER A 185 23.60 6.49 19.06
C SER A 185 23.03 5.95 17.76
N THR A 186 21.74 5.59 17.78
CA THR A 186 20.96 5.34 16.55
C THR A 186 20.46 6.68 16.04
N VAL A 187 21.01 7.13 14.92
CA VAL A 187 20.79 8.45 14.35
C VAL A 187 19.89 8.36 13.15
N LEU A 188 18.85 9.18 13.11
CA LEU A 188 17.91 9.32 12.01
C LEU A 188 18.14 10.66 11.31
N PHE A 189 18.44 10.62 10.01
CA PHE A 189 18.55 11.79 9.15
C PHE A 189 17.38 11.82 8.17
N GLY A 190 16.61 12.90 8.12
CA GLY A 190 15.51 13.00 7.16
C GLY A 190 14.81 14.35 7.17
N LYS A 191 13.84 14.53 6.27
CA LYS A 191 12.97 15.71 6.24
C LYS A 191 11.52 15.27 6.46
N PRO A 192 10.67 16.14 7.05
CA PRO A 192 9.24 15.87 7.11
C PRO A 192 8.68 15.52 5.73
N GLY A 193 7.95 14.42 5.63
CA GLY A 193 7.34 13.91 4.40
C GLY A 193 8.28 13.15 3.46
N GLU A 194 9.58 13.11 3.71
CA GLU A 194 10.58 12.46 2.86
C GLU A 194 11.09 11.13 3.47
N GLU A 195 11.74 10.32 2.64
CA GLU A 195 12.51 9.17 3.09
C GLU A 195 13.78 9.66 3.80
N GLY A 196 13.99 9.15 5.02
CA GLY A 196 15.19 9.34 5.80
C GLY A 196 16.03 8.08 5.88
N HIS A 197 17.20 8.20 6.50
CA HIS A 197 18.15 7.12 6.69
C HIS A 197 18.56 6.97 8.15
N ALA A 198 18.97 5.77 8.52
CA ALA A 198 19.47 5.47 9.85
C ALA A 198 20.97 5.15 9.81
N LEU A 199 21.73 5.78 10.70
CA LEU A 199 23.17 5.61 10.88
C LEU A 199 23.48 5.31 12.34
N ALA A 200 24.64 4.70 12.59
CA ALA A 200 25.20 4.62 13.93
C ALA A 200 26.27 5.71 14.13
N LEU A 201 26.25 6.35 15.29
CA LEU A 201 27.36 7.15 15.80
C LEU A 201 27.92 6.48 17.06
N ILE A 202 29.18 6.06 17.02
CA ILE A 202 29.80 5.22 18.05
C ILE A 202 31.01 5.93 18.64
N HIS A 203 31.08 5.99 19.97
CA HIS A 203 32.28 6.42 20.70
C HIS A 203 33.10 5.18 21.07
N GLY A 204 34.18 4.91 20.34
CA GLY A 204 35.04 3.75 20.56
C GLY A 204 35.85 3.83 21.86
N GLU A 205 36.32 2.68 22.35
CA GLU A 205 37.21 2.60 23.53
C GLU A 205 38.54 3.34 23.32
N ASP A 206 38.95 3.55 22.06
CA ASP A 206 40.13 4.34 21.70
C ASP A 206 39.89 5.87 21.75
N GLY A 207 38.71 6.30 22.21
CA GLY A 207 38.33 7.70 22.35
C GLY A 207 37.93 8.38 21.05
N ARG A 208 37.89 7.64 19.92
CA ARG A 208 37.45 8.19 18.64
C ARG A 208 35.95 8.04 18.48
N THR A 209 35.34 8.99 17.80
CA THR A 209 33.93 8.93 17.40
C THR A 209 33.85 8.56 15.92
N VAL A 210 33.05 7.56 15.59
CA VAL A 210 32.96 6.99 14.24
C VAL A 210 31.50 6.91 13.80
N TRP A 211 31.23 7.39 12.61
CA TRP A 211 30.00 7.12 11.89
C TRP A 211 30.09 5.74 11.24
N ALA A 212 29.04 4.96 11.36
CA ALA A 212 28.92 3.67 10.70
C ALA A 212 27.58 3.52 10.01
N ASP A 213 27.64 3.07 8.76
CA ASP A 213 26.47 2.76 7.95
C ASP A 213 26.45 1.26 7.62
N PRO A 214 25.70 0.45 8.39
CA PRO A 214 25.51 -0.98 8.13
C PRO A 214 24.92 -1.28 6.75
N SER A 215 24.31 -0.30 6.09
CA SER A 215 23.64 -0.50 4.81
C SER A 215 24.61 -0.37 3.63
N THR A 216 25.65 0.43 3.78
CA THR A 216 26.71 0.61 2.77
C THR A 216 28.05 -0.01 3.16
N HIS A 217 28.14 -0.58 4.36
CA HIS A 217 29.36 -1.13 4.98
C HIS A 217 30.50 -0.12 5.08
N ARG A 218 30.16 1.16 5.21
CA ARG A 218 31.12 2.24 5.28
C ARG A 218 31.21 2.79 6.69
N THR A 219 32.42 3.19 7.05
CA THR A 219 32.68 3.99 8.25
C THR A 219 33.56 5.17 7.95
N TRP A 220 33.39 6.23 8.73
CA TRP A 220 34.21 7.43 8.66
C TRP A 220 34.32 8.07 10.03
N GLU A 221 35.42 8.76 10.27
CA GLU A 221 35.62 9.50 11.52
C GLU A 221 34.63 10.67 11.62
N ALA A 222 34.10 10.87 12.82
CA ALA A 222 33.14 11.92 13.09
C ALA A 222 33.85 13.19 13.59
N GLU A 223 33.82 14.22 12.76
CA GLU A 223 34.49 15.51 13.00
C GLU A 223 33.43 16.62 13.14
N PRO A 224 33.59 17.56 14.09
CA PRO A 224 32.74 18.75 14.15
C PRO A 224 32.84 19.56 12.85
N GLY A 225 31.74 20.14 12.40
CA GLY A 225 31.69 20.93 11.17
C GLY A 225 31.68 20.09 9.88
N ARG A 226 31.52 18.76 9.97
CA ARG A 226 31.41 17.87 8.81
C ARG A 226 30.18 16.95 8.88
N LEU A 227 29.36 16.98 7.82
CA LEU A 227 28.22 16.08 7.66
C LEU A 227 28.69 14.65 7.33
N PRO A 228 27.93 13.62 7.75
CA PRO A 228 28.36 12.24 7.61
C PRO A 228 28.10 11.64 6.22
N GLY A 229 28.90 11.97 5.20
CA GLY A 229 28.70 11.46 3.82
C GLY A 229 28.06 12.50 2.90
N GLU A 230 27.30 12.07 1.89
CA GLU A 230 26.67 12.95 0.87
C GLU A 230 25.21 13.29 1.22
N TRP A 231 24.96 13.83 2.41
CA TRP A 231 23.59 14.19 2.83
C TRP A 231 23.13 15.52 2.27
N ALA A 232 21.85 15.60 1.90
CA ALA A 232 21.22 16.82 1.41
C ALA A 232 21.03 17.84 2.55
N GLU A 233 21.29 19.12 2.24
CA GLU A 233 20.96 20.25 3.12
C GLU A 233 19.46 20.27 3.48
N GLY A 234 19.15 20.78 4.67
CA GLY A 234 17.82 20.84 5.28
C GLY A 234 17.41 19.58 6.04
N SER A 235 18.31 18.62 6.29
CA SER A 235 17.97 17.35 6.95
C SER A 235 17.92 17.52 8.47
N HIS A 236 16.82 17.13 9.08
CA HIS A 236 16.71 17.06 10.53
C HIS A 236 17.52 15.88 11.08
N VAL A 237 18.10 16.06 12.26
CA VAL A 237 18.89 15.05 12.97
C VAL A 237 18.12 14.64 14.22
N TRP A 238 17.64 13.41 14.25
CA TRP A 238 17.09 12.80 15.47
C TRP A 238 17.99 11.67 15.95
N ALA A 239 18.02 11.41 17.25
CA ALA A 239 18.88 10.37 17.79
C ALA A 239 18.30 9.71 19.05
N ALA A 240 18.47 8.39 19.14
CA ALA A 240 18.30 7.63 20.38
C ALA A 240 19.70 7.21 20.88
N THR A 241 20.20 7.90 21.90
CA THR A 241 21.56 7.71 22.41
C THR A 241 21.56 6.87 23.68
N SER A 242 22.46 5.88 23.75
CA SER A 242 22.69 5.02 24.91
C SER A 242 24.15 5.10 25.34
N GLY A 243 24.39 5.25 26.64
CA GLY A 243 25.73 5.25 27.23
C GLY A 243 26.37 3.85 27.27
N PRO A 244 27.56 3.72 27.88
CA PRO A 244 28.32 2.46 27.92
C PRO A 244 27.62 1.34 28.71
N GLY A 245 26.74 1.69 29.64
CA GLY A 245 25.90 0.76 30.41
C GLY A 245 24.52 0.51 29.80
N GLU A 246 24.26 1.01 28.58
CA GLU A 246 22.94 1.06 27.93
C GLU A 246 21.90 1.94 28.63
N GLU A 247 22.31 2.82 29.53
CA GLU A 247 21.47 3.89 30.04
C GLU A 247 21.11 4.86 28.91
N THR A 248 19.84 5.25 28.83
CA THR A 248 19.40 6.27 27.88
C THR A 248 20.00 7.62 28.24
N VAL A 249 20.54 8.33 27.24
CA VAL A 249 20.86 9.75 27.36
C VAL A 249 19.65 10.56 26.90
N HIS A 250 18.93 11.14 27.86
CA HIS A 250 17.69 11.87 27.60
C HIS A 250 17.93 13.24 26.95
N GLY A 251 16.90 13.74 26.27
CA GLY A 251 16.84 15.05 25.60
C GLY A 251 15.40 15.50 25.37
N THR A 252 15.20 16.54 24.56
CA THR A 252 13.85 17.03 24.25
C THR A 252 13.13 16.06 23.31
N PHE A 253 11.90 15.70 23.66
CA PHE A 253 11.04 14.86 22.82
C PHE A 253 10.50 15.66 21.63
N ASP A 254 10.65 15.13 20.42
CA ASP A 254 10.05 15.72 19.22
C ASP A 254 8.83 14.91 18.77
N HIS A 255 7.65 15.54 18.88
CA HIS A 255 6.40 14.96 18.43
C HIS A 255 6.32 14.85 16.90
N GLY A 256 7.03 15.70 16.15
CA GLY A 256 6.95 15.76 14.69
C GLY A 256 7.37 14.47 13.99
N LEU A 257 8.23 13.66 14.63
CA LEU A 257 8.64 12.36 14.11
C LEU A 257 7.51 11.30 14.15
N PHE A 258 6.47 11.54 14.95
CA PHE A 258 5.33 10.63 15.14
C PHE A 258 4.07 11.10 14.41
N GLU A 259 4.10 12.29 13.82
CA GLU A 259 2.99 12.82 13.02
C GLU A 259 2.90 12.11 11.66
N PRO A 260 1.72 12.12 10.99
CA PRO A 260 1.54 11.46 9.69
C PRO A 260 2.48 11.94 8.58
N ASP A 261 3.00 13.16 8.71
CA ASP A 261 3.98 13.80 7.83
C ASP A 261 5.41 13.76 8.39
N GLY A 262 5.65 12.99 9.44
CA GLY A 262 7.01 12.72 9.93
C GLY A 262 7.88 12.03 8.88
N ALA A 263 9.20 12.15 9.04
CA ALA A 263 10.15 11.47 8.17
C ALA A 263 9.96 9.93 8.23
N LYS A 264 10.09 9.26 7.09
CA LYS A 264 9.90 7.81 6.95
C LYS A 264 11.25 7.11 6.90
N PHE A 265 11.46 6.07 7.70
CA PHE A 265 12.73 5.33 7.79
C PHE A 265 12.44 3.83 7.77
N GLY A 266 13.41 3.03 7.35
CA GLY A 266 13.31 1.57 7.46
C GLY A 266 13.43 0.83 6.14
N VAL A 267 13.68 1.56 5.05
CA VAL A 267 14.19 1.03 3.80
C VAL A 267 15.17 2.08 3.33
N LEU A 268 16.47 1.74 3.28
CA LEU A 268 17.18 2.21 2.11
C LEU A 268 16.39 1.54 1.00
N SER A 269 15.52 2.32 0.35
CA SER A 269 15.63 2.37 -1.09
C SER A 269 17.11 2.57 -1.21
N VAL A 270 17.88 1.48 -1.36
CA VAL A 270 19.21 1.60 -1.92
C VAL A 270 18.86 2.52 -3.04
N HIS A 271 19.35 3.75 -2.94
CA HIS A 271 19.46 4.59 -4.09
C HIS A 271 20.20 3.64 -5.03
N MET A 272 19.42 2.86 -5.80
CA MET A 272 19.82 2.09 -6.95
C MET A 272 20.04 3.18 -7.97
N ASP A 273 20.98 4.05 -7.61
CA ASP A 273 20.87 5.48 -7.73
C ASP A 273 19.46 6.05 -7.44
N GLY A 274 19.40 7.15 -6.69
CA GLY A 274 18.51 8.24 -7.08
C GLY A 274 18.91 8.75 -8.47
N ARG A 275 18.93 7.87 -9.48
CA ARG A 275 18.64 8.30 -10.83
C ARG A 275 17.14 8.60 -10.77
N THR A 276 16.72 9.73 -10.21
CA THR A 276 16.47 10.87 -11.10
C THR A 276 17.14 10.59 -12.42
N LEU A 277 16.36 10.05 -13.36
CA LEU A 277 16.82 9.85 -14.73
C LEU A 277 17.76 11.02 -15.05
N PRO A 278 19.00 10.75 -15.51
CA PRO A 278 19.92 11.82 -15.86
C PRO A 278 19.15 12.92 -16.58
N PRO A 279 19.36 14.23 -16.34
CA PRO A 279 18.42 15.25 -16.79
C PRO A 279 17.99 15.13 -18.27
N ALA A 280 18.89 14.67 -19.15
CA ALA A 280 18.59 14.34 -20.54
C ALA A 280 17.59 13.17 -20.70
N ASP A 281 17.78 12.07 -19.97
CA ASP A 281 16.88 10.93 -19.97
C ASP A 281 15.52 11.28 -19.38
N LYS A 282 15.49 12.12 -18.34
CA LYS A 282 14.24 12.60 -17.76
C LYS A 282 13.43 13.38 -18.80
N LEU A 283 14.04 14.38 -19.43
CA LEU A 283 13.40 15.18 -20.47
C LEU A 283 12.94 14.33 -21.66
N MET A 284 13.74 13.36 -22.07
CA MET A 284 13.37 12.41 -23.12
C MET A 284 12.14 11.59 -22.72
N VAL A 285 12.15 10.99 -21.52
CA VAL A 285 11.04 10.18 -21.00
C VAL A 285 9.76 11.01 -20.83
N GLU A 286 9.86 12.24 -20.33
CA GLU A 286 8.74 13.17 -20.24
C GLU A 286 8.15 13.47 -21.63
N GLY A 287 8.99 13.73 -22.62
CA GLY A 287 8.56 13.93 -24.01
C GLY A 287 7.94 12.68 -24.66
N ILE A 288 8.39 11.48 -24.29
CA ILE A 288 7.76 10.22 -24.70
C ILE A 288 6.40 10.06 -24.00
N ALA A 289 6.31 10.36 -22.70
CA ALA A 289 5.08 10.27 -21.92
C ALA A 289 4.00 11.22 -22.45
N GLU A 290 4.35 12.46 -22.80
CA GLU A 290 3.43 13.43 -23.43
C GLU A 290 2.87 12.91 -24.76
N GLN A 291 3.71 12.28 -25.58
CA GLN A 291 3.26 11.69 -26.85
C GLN A 291 2.33 10.49 -26.63
N ILE A 292 2.64 9.63 -25.65
CA ILE A 292 1.80 8.51 -25.26
C ILE A 292 0.44 9.03 -24.76
N ASP A 293 0.43 10.03 -23.88
CA ASP A 293 -0.79 10.64 -23.32
C ASP A 293 -1.71 11.13 -24.45
N ALA A 294 -1.17 11.87 -25.42
CA ALA A 294 -1.93 12.30 -26.60
C ALA A 294 -2.49 11.13 -27.44
N ARG A 295 -1.83 9.95 -27.45
CA ARG A 295 -2.36 8.75 -28.14
C ARG A 295 -3.42 8.04 -27.32
N VAL A 296 -3.29 8.04 -26.00
CA VAL A 296 -4.30 7.53 -25.05
C VAL A 296 -5.58 8.35 -25.15
N GLU A 297 -5.49 9.68 -25.13
CA GLU A 297 -6.64 10.57 -25.32
C GLU A 297 -7.31 10.34 -26.68
N ARG A 298 -6.54 10.26 -27.76
CA ARG A 298 -7.07 10.02 -29.11
C ARG A 298 -7.73 8.63 -29.22
N ALA A 299 -7.16 7.61 -28.59
CA ALA A 299 -7.74 6.27 -28.52
C ALA A 299 -9.09 6.30 -27.78
N ALA A 300 -9.15 6.95 -26.63
CA ALA A 300 -10.39 7.13 -25.87
C ALA A 300 -11.46 7.88 -26.67
N ALA A 301 -11.08 8.99 -27.34
CA ALA A 301 -11.99 9.72 -28.21
C ALA A 301 -12.52 8.86 -29.35
N ALA A 302 -11.68 8.03 -29.99
CA ALA A 302 -12.10 7.13 -31.04
C ALA A 302 -13.10 6.07 -30.51
N VAL A 303 -12.79 5.44 -29.38
CA VAL A 303 -13.65 4.42 -28.75
C VAL A 303 -15.00 5.00 -28.32
N LEU A 304 -15.04 6.24 -27.83
CA LEU A 304 -16.28 6.92 -27.44
C LEU A 304 -17.09 7.44 -28.63
N SER A 305 -16.43 7.87 -29.71
CA SER A 305 -17.09 8.50 -30.85
C SER A 305 -18.08 7.55 -31.54
N ASP A 306 -17.64 6.35 -31.87
CA ASP A 306 -18.50 5.31 -32.45
C ASP A 306 -18.17 3.93 -31.84
N PRO A 307 -18.73 3.63 -30.64
CA PRO A 307 -18.40 2.43 -29.89
C PRO A 307 -18.66 1.13 -30.67
N GLY A 308 -19.66 1.11 -31.55
CA GLY A 308 -20.02 -0.05 -32.37
C GLY A 308 -19.09 -0.27 -33.58
N ALA A 309 -18.31 0.75 -33.97
CA ALA A 309 -17.40 0.69 -35.12
C ALA A 309 -15.92 0.59 -34.72
N VAL A 310 -15.61 0.45 -33.42
CA VAL A 310 -14.23 0.23 -32.95
C VAL A 310 -13.63 -0.98 -33.67
N PRO A 311 -12.44 -0.86 -34.29
CA PRO A 311 -11.79 -1.98 -34.97
C PRO A 311 -11.58 -3.17 -34.03
N VAL A 312 -11.93 -4.37 -34.49
CA VAL A 312 -11.73 -5.61 -33.72
C VAL A 312 -10.28 -6.08 -33.87
N ILE A 313 -9.41 -5.55 -33.02
CA ILE A 313 -7.96 -5.86 -32.99
C ILE A 313 -7.71 -7.16 -32.22
N ASP A 314 -8.41 -7.36 -31.11
CA ASP A 314 -8.21 -8.44 -30.15
C ASP A 314 -9.51 -8.85 -29.43
N GLY A 315 -9.39 -9.63 -28.35
CA GLY A 315 -10.54 -10.01 -27.52
C GLY A 315 -11.17 -8.85 -26.74
N HIS A 316 -10.39 -7.83 -26.36
CA HIS A 316 -10.88 -6.70 -25.57
C HIS A 316 -11.77 -5.77 -26.40
N THR A 317 -11.27 -5.35 -27.56
CA THR A 317 -12.02 -4.56 -28.55
C THR A 317 -13.25 -5.30 -29.08
N ARG A 318 -13.16 -6.62 -29.29
CA ARG A 318 -14.32 -7.45 -29.64
C ARG A 318 -15.39 -7.44 -28.56
N ASN A 319 -14.99 -7.64 -27.30
CA ASN A 319 -15.94 -7.68 -26.18
C ASN A 319 -16.65 -6.34 -26.01
N TRP A 320 -15.91 -5.24 -26.14
CA TRP A 320 -16.46 -3.89 -26.14
C TRP A 320 -17.55 -3.72 -27.21
N VAL A 321 -17.23 -3.99 -28.48
CA VAL A 321 -18.17 -3.86 -29.61
C VAL A 321 -19.41 -4.74 -29.41
N ASN A 322 -19.22 -6.00 -29.00
CA ASN A 322 -20.32 -6.93 -28.75
C ASN A 322 -21.25 -6.44 -27.63
N SER A 323 -20.66 -6.00 -26.51
CA SER A 323 -21.42 -5.50 -25.37
C SER A 323 -22.15 -4.19 -25.71
N TYR A 324 -21.53 -3.27 -26.45
CA TYR A 324 -22.20 -2.06 -26.90
C TYR A 324 -23.37 -2.36 -27.84
N ASN A 325 -23.17 -3.20 -28.85
CA ASN A 325 -24.21 -3.57 -29.81
C ASN A 325 -25.38 -4.30 -29.13
N GLU A 326 -25.11 -5.19 -28.18
CA GLU A 326 -26.14 -5.84 -27.37
C GLU A 326 -26.86 -4.81 -26.48
N TRP A 327 -26.15 -3.85 -25.90
CA TRP A 327 -26.73 -2.80 -25.04
C TRP A 327 -27.74 -1.92 -25.79
N ILE A 328 -27.42 -1.51 -27.03
CA ILE A 328 -28.33 -0.74 -27.89
C ILE A 328 -29.36 -1.59 -28.65
N ASP A 329 -29.34 -2.91 -28.54
CA ASP A 329 -30.37 -3.75 -29.17
C ASP A 329 -31.72 -3.52 -28.47
N PRO A 330 -32.79 -3.14 -29.21
CA PRO A 330 -34.14 -3.02 -28.66
C PRO A 330 -34.65 -4.31 -27.99
N ALA A 331 -34.18 -5.48 -28.41
CA ALA A 331 -34.55 -6.77 -27.84
C ALA A 331 -33.88 -7.06 -26.49
N THR A 332 -32.87 -6.29 -26.10
CA THR A 332 -32.17 -6.48 -24.83
C THR A 332 -33.02 -6.03 -23.65
N THR A 333 -33.24 -6.95 -22.71
CA THR A 333 -34.04 -6.67 -21.51
C THR A 333 -33.33 -5.65 -20.60
N PRO A 334 -34.07 -4.89 -19.77
CA PRO A 334 -33.47 -3.94 -18.82
C PRO A 334 -32.43 -4.58 -17.88
N GLU A 335 -32.68 -5.79 -17.40
CA GLU A 335 -31.77 -6.51 -16.49
C GLU A 335 -30.47 -6.87 -17.20
N ARG A 336 -30.57 -7.36 -18.44
CA ARG A 336 -29.40 -7.69 -19.25
C ARG A 336 -28.60 -6.43 -19.59
N ARG A 337 -29.30 -5.34 -19.91
CA ARG A 337 -28.68 -4.03 -20.17
C ARG A 337 -27.88 -3.53 -18.97
N ALA A 338 -28.46 -3.57 -17.78
CA ALA A 338 -27.78 -3.19 -16.54
C ALA A 338 -26.55 -4.07 -16.23
N ALA A 339 -26.64 -5.38 -16.52
CA ALA A 339 -25.51 -6.29 -16.37
C ALA A 339 -24.35 -5.94 -17.32
N ILE A 340 -24.67 -5.56 -18.56
CA ILE A 340 -23.70 -5.10 -19.56
C ILE A 340 -23.08 -3.77 -19.14
N GLU A 341 -23.89 -2.80 -18.72
CA GLU A 341 -23.41 -1.49 -18.24
C GLU A 341 -22.42 -1.62 -17.08
N GLY A 342 -22.62 -2.58 -16.18
CA GLY A 342 -21.68 -2.88 -15.09
C GLY A 342 -20.29 -3.32 -15.57
N LEU A 343 -20.17 -3.78 -16.82
CA LEU A 343 -18.89 -4.18 -17.43
C LEU A 343 -18.23 -3.04 -18.22
N PHE A 344 -18.99 -2.01 -18.60
CA PHE A 344 -18.52 -0.95 -19.50
C PHE A 344 -17.25 -0.24 -19.03
N PRO A 345 -17.08 0.20 -17.76
CA PRO A 345 -15.85 0.89 -17.36
C PRO A 345 -14.60 0.05 -17.61
N ARG A 346 -14.67 -1.25 -17.29
CA ARG A 346 -13.56 -2.19 -17.49
C ARG A 346 -13.32 -2.48 -18.97
N GLN A 347 -14.38 -2.77 -19.73
CA GLN A 347 -14.24 -3.07 -21.17
C GLN A 347 -13.77 -1.85 -21.96
N PHE A 348 -14.24 -0.66 -21.59
CA PHE A 348 -13.80 0.61 -22.16
C PHE A 348 -12.31 0.80 -21.92
N GLY A 349 -11.84 0.68 -20.67
CA GLY A 349 -10.41 0.80 -20.36
C GLY A 349 -9.54 -0.16 -21.18
N TYR A 350 -9.93 -1.44 -21.30
CA TYR A 350 -9.19 -2.37 -22.14
C TYR A 350 -9.25 -2.05 -23.63
N ALA A 351 -10.38 -1.55 -24.14
CA ALA A 351 -10.48 -1.13 -25.54
C ALA A 351 -9.58 0.08 -25.82
N VAL A 352 -9.54 1.06 -24.90
CA VAL A 352 -8.63 2.22 -24.96
C VAL A 352 -7.18 1.76 -24.96
N GLU A 353 -6.80 0.87 -24.03
CA GLU A 353 -5.44 0.32 -23.93
C GLU A 353 -5.02 -0.39 -25.23
N THR A 354 -5.87 -1.28 -25.78
CA THR A 354 -5.61 -1.95 -27.06
C THR A 354 -5.42 -0.96 -28.20
N MET A 355 -6.30 0.04 -28.32
CA MET A 355 -6.24 1.05 -29.37
C MET A 355 -4.99 1.93 -29.21
N ALA A 356 -4.71 2.40 -27.99
CA ALA A 356 -3.54 3.21 -27.67
C ALA A 356 -2.23 2.47 -27.98
N ASN A 357 -2.12 1.19 -27.61
CA ASN A 357 -0.95 0.36 -27.93
C ASN A 357 -0.67 0.29 -29.44
N GLY A 358 -1.72 0.19 -30.27
CA GLY A 358 -1.59 0.27 -31.72
C GLY A 358 -1.03 1.62 -32.18
N LEU A 359 -1.62 2.72 -31.70
CA LEU A 359 -1.17 4.08 -32.04
C LEU A 359 0.26 4.38 -31.57
N ILE A 360 0.64 3.92 -30.37
CA ILE A 360 1.98 4.09 -29.81
C ILE A 360 2.99 3.34 -30.67
N ARG A 361 2.71 2.08 -31.02
CA ARG A 361 3.59 1.28 -31.88
C ARG A 361 3.76 1.91 -33.26
N ASP A 362 2.68 2.42 -33.85
CA ASP A 362 2.68 2.85 -35.25
C ASP A 362 3.13 4.32 -35.41
N GLU A 363 3.01 5.16 -34.37
CA GLU A 363 3.29 6.61 -34.45
C GLU A 363 4.34 7.12 -33.46
N VAL A 364 4.50 6.51 -32.29
CA VAL A 364 5.51 6.94 -31.30
C VAL A 364 6.79 6.13 -31.51
N GLY A 365 6.69 4.81 -31.55
CA GLY A 365 7.84 3.89 -31.74
C GLY A 365 8.79 4.29 -32.88
N PRO A 366 8.30 4.63 -34.09
CA PRO A 366 9.18 5.02 -35.22
C PRO A 366 9.88 6.38 -35.05
N THR A 367 9.51 7.17 -34.05
CA THR A 367 10.13 8.48 -33.76
C THR A 367 11.21 8.40 -32.71
N LEU A 368 11.35 7.26 -32.04
CA LEU A 368 12.35 7.06 -30.99
C LEU A 368 13.72 6.74 -31.60
N ASP A 369 14.77 7.07 -30.85
CA ASP A 369 16.13 6.64 -31.20
C ASP A 369 16.23 5.11 -31.24
N ASP A 370 17.15 4.58 -32.07
CA ASP A 370 17.29 3.14 -32.33
C ASP A 370 17.58 2.30 -31.06
N ASP A 371 18.10 2.92 -30.00
CA ASP A 371 18.37 2.28 -28.71
C ASP A 371 17.17 2.32 -27.75
N ILE A 372 16.10 3.06 -28.07
CA ILE A 372 14.91 3.20 -27.24
C ILE A 372 13.75 2.39 -27.81
N THR A 373 13.08 1.63 -26.95
CA THR A 373 11.88 0.87 -27.32
C THR A 373 10.81 1.03 -26.25
N ILE A 374 9.54 0.94 -26.66
CA ILE A 374 8.39 0.85 -25.76
C ILE A 374 7.89 -0.59 -25.80
N SER A 375 7.93 -1.27 -24.65
CA SER A 375 7.38 -2.62 -24.50
C SER A 375 6.03 -2.56 -23.81
N THR A 376 5.05 -3.29 -24.34
CA THR A 376 3.70 -3.38 -23.77
C THR A 376 3.55 -4.66 -22.95
N GLN A 377 2.74 -4.65 -21.88
CA GLN A 377 2.40 -5.85 -21.09
C GLN A 377 3.59 -6.55 -20.43
N VAL A 378 4.64 -5.82 -20.06
CA VAL A 378 5.80 -6.39 -19.35
C VAL A 378 5.37 -6.76 -17.92
N THR A 379 5.76 -7.95 -17.46
CA THR A 379 5.39 -8.44 -16.12
C THR A 379 6.60 -8.48 -15.20
N HIS A 380 6.46 -7.85 -14.03
CA HIS A 380 7.44 -7.79 -12.94
C HIS A 380 6.82 -8.34 -11.66
N GLY A 381 6.95 -9.65 -11.46
CA GLY A 381 6.29 -10.34 -10.34
C GLY A 381 4.76 -10.19 -10.42
N ALA A 382 4.16 -9.56 -9.40
CA ALA A 382 2.72 -9.26 -9.36
C ALA A 382 2.34 -7.93 -10.05
N THR A 383 3.32 -7.15 -10.49
CA THR A 383 3.09 -5.88 -11.19
C THR A 383 3.17 -6.07 -12.68
N ARG A 384 2.28 -5.37 -13.37
CA ARG A 384 2.28 -5.31 -14.82
C ARG A 384 2.00 -3.87 -15.22
N PRO A 385 3.02 -3.04 -15.47
CA PRO A 385 2.81 -1.77 -16.14
C PRO A 385 2.27 -2.01 -17.55
N ASP A 386 1.42 -1.10 -18.03
CA ASP A 386 0.91 -1.19 -19.39
C ASP A 386 2.03 -0.96 -20.41
N LEU A 387 2.93 -0.02 -20.11
CA LEU A 387 4.05 0.39 -20.95
C LEU A 387 5.36 0.48 -20.14
N VAL A 388 6.44 0.00 -20.73
CA VAL A 388 7.81 0.14 -20.21
C VAL A 388 8.71 0.74 -21.27
N VAL A 389 9.35 1.88 -20.97
CA VAL A 389 10.36 2.50 -21.82
C VAL A 389 11.71 1.86 -21.52
N ILE A 390 12.32 1.23 -22.52
CA ILE A 390 13.56 0.47 -22.38
C ILE A 390 14.63 1.07 -23.29
N ARG A 391 15.78 1.42 -22.71
CA ARG A 391 17.01 1.70 -23.45
C ARG A 391 17.86 0.43 -23.57
N THR A 392 18.42 0.18 -24.74
CA THR A 392 19.37 -0.91 -25.00
C THR A 392 20.73 -0.30 -25.30
N ASP A 393 21.73 -0.52 -24.43
CA ASP A 393 23.08 -0.05 -24.68
C ASP A 393 23.64 -0.64 -25.99
N PRO A 394 24.06 0.19 -26.97
CA PRO A 394 24.37 -0.29 -28.32
C PRO A 394 25.65 -1.13 -28.39
N VAL A 395 26.48 -1.14 -27.33
CA VAL A 395 27.75 -1.87 -27.30
C VAL A 395 27.60 -3.20 -26.57
N SER A 396 26.98 -3.18 -25.39
CA SER A 396 26.82 -4.32 -24.49
C SER A 396 25.51 -5.08 -24.70
N GLY A 397 24.51 -4.46 -25.32
CA GLY A 397 23.16 -5.00 -25.47
C GLY A 397 22.38 -5.06 -24.15
N LEU A 398 22.90 -4.45 -23.07
CA LEU A 398 22.22 -4.40 -21.78
C LEU A 398 20.96 -3.53 -21.87
N LYS A 399 19.86 -4.05 -21.34
CA LYS A 399 18.57 -3.35 -21.29
C LYS A 399 18.41 -2.64 -19.95
N GLN A 400 18.06 -1.37 -20.00
CA GLN A 400 17.73 -0.54 -18.84
C GLN A 400 16.30 -0.02 -18.99
N GLU A 401 15.49 -0.21 -17.96
CA GLU A 401 14.16 0.38 -17.89
C GLU A 401 14.28 1.82 -17.39
N LEU A 402 13.75 2.74 -18.18
CA LEU A 402 13.79 4.17 -17.88
C LEU A 402 12.48 4.65 -17.25
N ALA A 403 11.35 4.10 -17.68
CA ALA A 403 10.03 4.54 -17.22
C ALA A 403 9.01 3.41 -17.23
N TRP A 404 8.13 3.43 -16.23
CA TRP A 404 6.90 2.64 -16.19
C TRP A 404 5.70 3.58 -16.33
N ILE A 405 4.81 3.30 -17.28
CA ILE A 405 3.67 4.14 -17.58
C ILE A 405 2.40 3.28 -17.58
N ASP A 406 1.39 3.71 -16.83
CA ASP A 406 0.08 3.05 -16.73
C ASP A 406 -0.99 3.89 -17.43
N ILE A 407 -1.89 3.25 -18.18
CA ILE A 407 -2.99 3.89 -18.88
C ILE A 407 -4.22 3.87 -17.97
N THR A 408 -4.55 5.02 -17.39
CA THR A 408 -5.46 5.12 -16.24
C THR A 408 -6.67 5.99 -16.56
N ALA A 409 -7.86 5.55 -16.14
CA ALA A 409 -9.05 6.41 -16.19
C ALA A 409 -8.92 7.55 -15.17
N ASP A 410 -9.33 8.77 -15.49
CA ASP A 410 -9.19 9.94 -14.62
C ASP A 410 -9.83 9.78 -13.21
N ALA A 411 -10.90 9.00 -13.06
CA ALA A 411 -11.53 8.70 -11.77
C ALA A 411 -10.72 7.70 -10.94
N SER A 412 -9.65 7.14 -11.51
CA SER A 412 -8.71 6.19 -10.90
C SER A 412 -7.30 6.76 -10.77
N VAL A 413 -7.12 8.08 -10.85
CA VAL A 413 -5.81 8.72 -10.63
C VAL A 413 -5.21 8.28 -9.28
N GLY A 414 -3.91 8.00 -9.29
CA GLY A 414 -3.14 7.51 -8.17
C GLY A 414 -3.36 6.02 -7.87
N HIS A 415 -4.09 5.27 -8.70
CA HIS A 415 -4.35 3.87 -8.40
C HIS A 415 -3.09 3.01 -8.48
N ILE A 416 -2.06 3.42 -9.24
CA ILE A 416 -0.76 2.75 -9.26
C ILE A 416 -0.14 2.62 -7.86
N HIS A 417 -0.30 3.63 -7.00
CA HIS A 417 0.20 3.61 -5.62
C HIS A 417 -0.63 2.71 -4.69
N ASN A 418 -1.86 2.39 -5.11
CA ASN A 418 -2.75 1.48 -4.38
C ASN A 418 -2.61 0.02 -4.88
N LYS A 419 -1.87 -0.23 -5.98
CA LYS A 419 -1.58 -1.59 -6.45
C LYS A 419 -0.71 -2.28 -5.38
N GLN A 420 -0.99 -3.56 -5.11
CA GLN A 420 -0.38 -4.27 -3.98
C GLN A 420 1.15 -4.46 -4.06
N SER A 421 1.80 -4.04 -5.14
CA SER A 421 3.24 -4.24 -5.34
C SER A 421 4.06 -2.99 -5.07
N SER A 422 5.14 -3.20 -4.33
CA SER A 422 6.20 -2.25 -4.00
C SER A 422 7.06 -1.82 -5.20
N LEU A 423 6.86 -2.36 -6.40
CA LEU A 423 7.76 -2.10 -7.52
C LEU A 423 7.50 -0.80 -8.26
N TRP A 424 6.39 -0.09 -8.01
CA TRP A 424 6.15 1.22 -8.62
C TRP A 424 7.09 2.27 -8.02
N ASP A 425 7.17 2.32 -6.69
CA ASP A 425 7.96 3.34 -6.00
C ASP A 425 9.49 3.13 -6.12
N THR A 426 9.93 2.00 -6.70
CA THR A 426 11.35 1.69 -6.92
C THR A 426 11.86 2.03 -8.32
N ARG A 427 11.03 2.61 -9.20
CA ARG A 427 11.43 2.90 -10.59
C ARG A 427 11.96 4.31 -10.77
N PRO A 428 12.90 4.52 -11.71
CA PRO A 428 13.47 5.84 -11.98
C PRO A 428 12.44 6.90 -12.39
N TYR A 429 11.36 6.45 -13.05
CA TYR A 429 10.24 7.28 -13.47
C TYR A 429 8.97 6.45 -13.54
N VAL A 430 7.90 6.96 -12.92
CA VAL A 430 6.57 6.39 -12.98
C VAL A 430 5.57 7.48 -13.36
N ALA A 431 4.68 7.16 -14.28
CA ALA A 431 3.58 8.04 -14.65
C ALA A 431 2.28 7.29 -14.90
N GLU A 432 1.17 8.00 -14.72
CA GLU A 432 -0.13 7.61 -15.23
C GLU A 432 -0.45 8.53 -16.41
N THR A 433 -0.76 7.95 -17.57
CA THR A 433 -1.36 8.66 -18.70
C THR A 433 -2.87 8.53 -18.58
N LEU A 434 -3.58 9.65 -18.71
CA LEU A 434 -4.98 9.71 -18.30
C LEU A 434 -5.90 9.72 -19.51
N TYR A 435 -7.02 9.00 -19.38
CA TYR A 435 -8.15 9.16 -20.30
C TYR A 435 -9.43 9.47 -19.51
N PRO A 436 -10.42 10.15 -20.13
CA PRO A 436 -11.68 10.44 -19.48
C PRO A 436 -12.35 9.15 -19.01
N SER A 437 -12.82 9.10 -17.76
CA SER A 437 -13.65 7.99 -17.33
C SER A 437 -14.91 7.96 -18.16
N LEU A 438 -15.36 6.73 -18.46
CA LEU A 438 -16.59 6.54 -19.22
C LEU A 438 -17.77 7.15 -18.48
N ASP A 439 -18.31 8.24 -19.02
CA ASP A 439 -19.67 8.64 -18.74
C ASP A 439 -20.59 8.05 -19.82
N ARG A 440 -21.61 7.34 -19.36
CA ARG A 440 -22.67 6.76 -20.18
C ARG A 440 -23.39 7.79 -21.05
N THR A 441 -23.40 9.06 -20.66
CA THR A 441 -23.94 10.14 -21.51
C THR A 441 -23.10 10.39 -22.77
N GLN A 442 -21.86 9.92 -22.81
CA GLN A 442 -20.94 10.09 -23.94
C GLN A 442 -21.13 9.01 -25.02
N LEU A 443 -21.78 7.89 -24.69
CA LEU A 443 -21.97 6.76 -25.60
C LEU A 443 -22.92 7.10 -26.76
N GLY A 444 -22.49 6.83 -27.98
CA GLY A 444 -23.33 6.92 -29.18
C GLY A 444 -23.49 8.32 -29.78
N SER A 445 -22.72 9.31 -29.30
CA SER A 445 -22.79 10.69 -29.80
C SER A 445 -22.52 10.79 -31.32
N ASN A 446 -21.61 9.98 -31.88
CA ASN A 446 -21.35 9.93 -33.34
C ASN A 446 -21.72 8.59 -34.02
N SER A 447 -22.44 7.69 -33.33
CA SER A 447 -22.93 6.45 -33.94
C SER A 447 -24.08 6.68 -34.94
N SER A 448 -24.60 5.61 -35.55
CA SER A 448 -25.74 5.71 -36.47
C SER A 448 -26.93 6.42 -35.81
N PRO A 449 -27.81 7.09 -36.58
CA PRO A 449 -28.99 7.76 -36.03
C PRO A 449 -29.83 6.88 -35.10
N GLU A 450 -29.99 5.59 -35.45
CA GLU A 450 -30.73 4.61 -34.66
C GLU A 450 -30.02 4.30 -33.33
N ALA A 451 -28.70 4.09 -33.37
CA ALA A 451 -27.90 3.84 -32.17
C ALA A 451 -27.90 5.05 -31.22
N ARG A 452 -27.82 6.27 -31.79
CA ARG A 452 -27.92 7.52 -31.02
C ARG A 452 -29.29 7.65 -30.36
N GLN A 453 -30.37 7.43 -31.11
CA GLN A 453 -31.73 7.50 -30.56
C GLN A 453 -31.93 6.49 -29.43
N MET A 454 -31.39 5.28 -29.57
CA MET A 454 -31.45 4.28 -28.51
C MET A 454 -30.63 4.68 -27.28
N ALA A 455 -29.39 5.15 -27.48
CA ALA A 455 -28.54 5.62 -26.39
C ALA A 455 -29.20 6.79 -25.62
N GLU A 456 -29.81 7.73 -26.34
CA GLU A 456 -30.60 8.83 -25.76
C GLU A 456 -31.81 8.31 -24.98
N ALA A 457 -32.54 7.32 -25.51
CA ALA A 457 -33.68 6.73 -24.84
C ALA A 457 -33.26 5.99 -23.55
N ILE A 458 -32.14 5.28 -23.57
CA ILE A 458 -31.57 4.60 -22.39
C ILE A 458 -31.11 5.64 -21.36
N ALA A 459 -30.39 6.68 -21.79
CA ALA A 459 -29.95 7.77 -20.91
C ALA A 459 -31.13 8.48 -20.24
N ALA A 460 -32.19 8.78 -21.01
CA ALA A 460 -33.41 9.38 -20.48
C ALA A 460 -34.14 8.46 -19.50
N ALA A 461 -34.22 7.15 -19.78
CA ALA A 461 -34.80 6.16 -18.87
C ALA A 461 -34.02 6.09 -17.55
N HIS A 462 -32.68 6.08 -17.63
CA HIS A 462 -31.81 6.06 -16.47
C HIS A 462 -31.91 7.36 -15.65
N ALA A 463 -31.96 8.53 -16.29
CA ALA A 463 -32.16 9.81 -15.61
C ALA A 463 -33.49 9.83 -14.81
N ARG A 464 -34.58 9.34 -15.41
CA ARG A 464 -35.87 9.18 -14.72
C ARG A 464 -35.76 8.23 -13.53
N GLN A 465 -35.03 7.12 -13.68
CA GLN A 465 -34.80 6.17 -12.58
C GLN A 465 -34.01 6.80 -11.44
N GLN A 466 -32.95 7.57 -11.74
CA GLN A 466 -32.18 8.29 -10.72
C GLN A 466 -33.02 9.32 -9.98
N GLU A 467 -33.86 10.06 -10.69
CA GLU A 467 -34.79 11.01 -10.08
C GLU A 467 -35.78 10.30 -9.16
N ALA A 468 -36.37 9.18 -9.60
CA ALA A 468 -37.26 8.37 -8.77
C ALA A 468 -36.55 7.82 -7.52
N THR A 469 -35.34 7.28 -7.65
CA THR A 469 -34.52 6.83 -6.51
C THR A 469 -34.19 8.00 -5.57
N ALA A 470 -33.89 9.18 -6.12
CA ALA A 470 -33.59 10.36 -5.33
C ALA A 470 -34.80 10.85 -4.53
N GLN A 471 -35.99 10.85 -5.14
CA GLN A 471 -37.26 11.16 -4.50
C GLN A 471 -37.57 10.14 -3.40
N GLN A 472 -37.36 8.85 -3.66
CA GLN A 472 -37.59 7.79 -2.67
C GLN A 472 -36.63 7.87 -1.49
N LEU A 473 -35.35 8.15 -1.73
CA LEU A 473 -34.40 8.43 -0.63
C LEU A 473 -34.82 9.65 0.20
N SER A 474 -35.39 10.68 -0.44
CA SER A 474 -35.92 11.85 0.29
C SER A 474 -37.16 11.48 1.11
N SER A 475 -38.09 10.70 0.56
CA SER A 475 -39.28 10.26 1.29
C SER A 475 -38.92 9.40 2.51
N MET A 476 -37.90 8.52 2.37
CA MET A 476 -37.35 7.74 3.48
C MET A 476 -36.71 8.63 4.53
N ARG A 477 -35.88 9.60 4.12
CA ARG A 477 -35.24 10.56 5.04
C ARG A 477 -36.27 11.25 5.93
N ASP A 478 -37.37 11.71 5.33
CA ASP A 478 -38.41 12.48 6.02
C ASP A 478 -39.29 11.61 6.95
N ARG A 479 -39.39 10.31 6.67
CA ARG A 479 -40.18 9.34 7.46
C ARG A 479 -39.36 8.61 8.51
N LEU A 480 -38.04 8.55 8.36
CA LEU A 480 -37.16 7.88 9.31
C LEU A 480 -37.02 8.73 10.57
N PRO A 481 -37.28 8.16 11.76
CA PRO A 481 -37.04 8.88 13.00
C PRO A 481 -35.54 9.14 13.15
N ALA A 482 -35.20 10.27 13.77
CA ALA A 482 -33.87 10.48 14.30
C ALA A 482 -33.51 9.30 15.22
N PRO A 483 -32.22 8.89 15.28
CA PRO A 483 -31.78 7.79 16.13
C PRO A 483 -32.23 8.07 17.57
N LEU A 484 -33.17 7.28 18.09
CA LEU A 484 -33.64 7.45 19.46
C LEU A 484 -32.49 7.09 20.43
N ASP A 485 -32.36 7.88 21.50
CA ASP A 485 -31.46 7.65 22.65
C ASP A 485 -31.83 6.39 23.48
N SER A 486 -32.63 5.47 22.92
CA SER A 486 -33.11 4.31 23.67
C SER A 486 -32.00 3.30 23.98
N PHE A 487 -31.97 2.85 25.24
CA PHE A 487 -30.89 2.14 25.91
C PHE A 487 -30.60 0.69 25.43
N ASN A 488 -31.07 0.25 24.26
CA ASN A 488 -30.73 -1.10 23.74
C ASN A 488 -30.47 -1.13 22.23
N LYS A 489 -29.18 -1.30 21.88
CA LYS A 489 -28.66 -1.39 20.51
C LYS A 489 -29.40 -2.43 19.65
N ALA A 490 -29.74 -3.59 20.21
CA ALA A 490 -30.35 -4.69 19.47
C ALA A 490 -31.81 -4.41 19.08
N ASN A 491 -32.53 -3.62 19.89
CA ASN A 491 -33.91 -3.24 19.57
C ASN A 491 -33.93 -2.20 18.45
N ARG A 492 -33.00 -1.23 18.46
CA ARG A 492 -32.88 -0.22 17.39
C ARG A 492 -32.69 -0.84 16.00
N ALA A 493 -31.85 -1.88 15.90
CA ALA A 493 -31.61 -2.59 14.64
C ALA A 493 -32.88 -3.29 14.13
N LYS A 494 -33.65 -3.95 15.01
CA LYS A 494 -34.90 -4.60 14.61
C LYS A 494 -35.99 -3.59 14.24
N ASP A 495 -36.08 -2.48 14.96
CA ASP A 495 -37.08 -1.44 14.70
C ASP A 495 -36.82 -0.77 13.35
N ILE A 496 -35.55 -0.52 13.00
CA ILE A 496 -35.21 0.06 11.69
C ILE A 496 -35.45 -0.92 10.53
N GLU A 497 -35.21 -2.22 10.72
CA GLU A 497 -35.54 -3.27 9.72
C GLU A 497 -37.02 -3.27 9.37
N VAL A 498 -37.88 -3.16 10.39
CA VAL A 498 -39.34 -3.13 10.21
C VAL A 498 -39.75 -1.82 9.53
N LYS A 499 -39.28 -0.66 10.02
CA LYS A 499 -39.65 0.65 9.46
C LYS A 499 -39.22 0.82 8.02
N LEU A 500 -37.99 0.44 7.67
CA LEU A 500 -37.54 0.47 6.29
C LEU A 500 -38.34 -0.51 5.43
N GLY A 501 -38.70 -1.67 5.98
CA GLY A 501 -39.59 -2.64 5.33
C GLY A 501 -40.98 -2.07 5.00
N GLU A 502 -41.61 -1.39 5.96
CA GLU A 502 -42.90 -0.69 5.78
C GLU A 502 -42.82 0.38 4.67
N MET A 503 -41.66 1.03 4.51
CA MET A 503 -41.45 2.00 3.42
C MET A 503 -41.34 1.34 2.03
N PHE A 504 -41.07 0.04 1.98
CA PHE A 504 -40.95 -0.77 0.77
C PHE A 504 -42.17 -1.67 0.51
N ASN A 505 -43.33 -1.30 1.08
CA ASN A 505 -44.61 -2.01 1.07
C ASN A 505 -44.78 -3.00 2.25
N ASP A 506 -45.93 -2.92 2.92
CA ASP A 506 -46.22 -3.26 4.33
C ASP A 506 -45.88 -4.68 4.85
N ASN A 507 -45.45 -5.60 3.98
CA ASN A 507 -45.23 -7.00 4.33
C ASN A 507 -43.79 -7.49 4.23
N HIS A 508 -42.85 -6.65 3.79
CA HIS A 508 -41.46 -7.08 3.59
C HIS A 508 -40.54 -6.58 4.71
N LYS A 509 -40.22 -7.45 5.66
CA LYS A 509 -39.18 -7.15 6.64
C LYS A 509 -37.79 -7.26 5.99
N LEU A 510 -37.04 -6.17 5.98
CA LEU A 510 -35.64 -6.19 5.53
C LEU A 510 -34.78 -7.07 6.43
N THR A 511 -33.84 -7.77 5.83
CA THR A 511 -32.74 -8.43 6.55
C THR A 511 -31.79 -7.40 7.17
N PRO A 512 -31.00 -7.77 8.19
CA PRO A 512 -29.97 -6.90 8.75
C PRO A 512 -28.95 -6.37 7.73
N THR A 513 -28.72 -7.08 6.63
CA THR A 513 -27.78 -6.63 5.58
C THR A 513 -28.44 -5.61 4.66
N GLU A 514 -29.68 -5.84 4.25
CA GLU A 514 -30.45 -4.89 3.42
C GLU A 514 -30.67 -3.57 4.15
N ALA A 515 -31.09 -3.61 5.42
CA ALA A 515 -31.27 -2.41 6.23
C ALA A 515 -29.96 -1.61 6.38
N ARG A 516 -28.82 -2.29 6.61
CA ARG A 516 -27.49 -1.64 6.62
C ARG A 516 -27.13 -0.98 5.30
N ASN A 517 -27.45 -1.62 4.17
CA ASN A 517 -27.14 -1.09 2.85
C ASN A 517 -28.01 0.14 2.53
N VAL A 518 -29.30 0.13 2.87
CA VAL A 518 -30.20 1.29 2.71
C VAL A 518 -29.74 2.46 3.58
N LEU A 519 -29.35 2.21 4.83
CA LEU A 519 -28.79 3.24 5.71
C LEU A 519 -27.46 3.78 5.16
N ALA A 520 -26.60 2.93 4.58
CA ALA A 520 -25.39 3.38 3.91
C ALA A 520 -25.68 4.30 2.70
N ALA A 521 -26.73 4.01 1.92
CA ALA A 521 -27.17 4.87 0.81
C ALA A 521 -27.73 6.22 1.30
N LEU A 522 -28.50 6.23 2.40
CA LEU A 522 -28.97 7.46 3.04
C LEU A 522 -27.81 8.28 3.61
N LYS A 523 -26.82 7.62 4.24
CA LYS A 523 -25.61 8.26 4.77
C LYS A 523 -24.80 8.93 3.66
N ASP A 524 -24.62 8.23 2.54
CA ASP A 524 -23.91 8.75 1.36
C ASP A 524 -24.54 10.05 0.84
N LYS A 525 -25.88 10.13 0.83
CA LYS A 525 -26.61 11.30 0.32
C LYS A 525 -26.83 12.42 1.34
N TYR A 526 -27.08 12.10 2.61
CA TYR A 526 -27.53 13.07 3.62
C TYR A 526 -26.62 13.17 4.85
N GLY A 527 -25.51 12.43 4.90
CA GLY A 527 -24.49 12.56 5.95
C GLY A 527 -24.64 11.60 7.13
N ASN A 528 -23.88 11.89 8.20
CA ASN A 528 -23.63 10.93 9.29
C ASN A 528 -24.82 10.59 10.17
N ASP A 529 -25.91 11.34 10.12
CA ASP A 529 -27.14 11.07 10.87
C ASP A 529 -27.75 9.71 10.48
N TYR A 530 -27.47 9.24 9.26
CA TYR A 530 -27.92 7.96 8.73
C TYR A 530 -26.87 6.85 8.83
N ALA A 531 -25.76 7.07 9.54
CA ALA A 531 -24.72 6.05 9.67
C ALA A 531 -25.28 4.78 10.32
N PRO A 532 -25.03 3.57 9.76
CA PRO A 532 -25.59 2.32 10.31
C PRO A 532 -25.35 2.09 11.80
N SER A 533 -24.25 2.63 12.35
CA SER A 533 -23.92 2.58 13.78
C SER A 533 -24.96 3.30 14.66
N GLN A 534 -25.57 4.37 14.17
CA GLN A 534 -26.62 5.11 14.88
C GLN A 534 -27.87 4.26 15.07
N TYR A 535 -28.12 3.33 14.14
CA TYR A 535 -29.27 2.44 14.13
C TYR A 535 -28.98 1.06 14.72
N GLY A 536 -27.86 0.91 15.42
CA GLY A 536 -27.56 -0.30 16.17
C GLY A 536 -26.80 -1.39 15.40
N TYR A 537 -26.31 -1.09 14.20
CA TYR A 537 -25.39 -1.96 13.49
C TYR A 537 -23.92 -1.73 13.90
N SER A 538 -23.03 -2.64 13.52
CA SER A 538 -21.61 -2.32 13.42
C SER A 538 -21.38 -1.41 12.20
N THR A 539 -20.23 -0.73 12.13
CA THR A 539 -19.81 -0.03 10.91
C THR A 539 -19.83 -0.97 9.70
N GLY A 540 -20.09 -0.42 8.50
CA GLY A 540 -20.17 -1.17 7.24
C GLY A 540 -21.43 -0.86 6.43
N GLY A 541 -21.74 -1.73 5.46
CA GLY A 541 -22.83 -1.55 4.48
C GLY A 541 -22.33 -1.01 3.13
N SER A 542 -23.06 -1.30 2.05
CA SER A 542 -22.76 -0.83 0.69
C SER A 542 -23.86 0.12 0.21
N ALA A 543 -23.52 1.39 -0.01
CA ALA A 543 -24.44 2.39 -0.54
C ALA A 543 -24.96 2.02 -1.94
N VAL A 544 -24.12 1.35 -2.75
CA VAL A 544 -24.48 0.85 -4.08
C VAL A 544 -25.56 -0.22 -3.98
N GLU A 545 -25.39 -1.20 -3.09
CA GLU A 545 -26.40 -2.24 -2.85
C GLU A 545 -27.69 -1.65 -2.25
N GLY A 546 -27.57 -0.60 -1.43
CA GLY A 546 -28.73 0.11 -0.89
C GLY A 546 -29.58 0.78 -1.97
N ARG A 547 -28.94 1.48 -2.93
CA ARG A 547 -29.62 2.08 -4.09
C ARG A 547 -30.27 1.02 -4.98
N ARG A 548 -29.57 -0.09 -5.27
CA ARG A 548 -30.12 -1.21 -6.05
C ARG A 548 -31.37 -1.80 -5.42
N LEU A 549 -31.37 -1.95 -4.09
CA LEU A 549 -32.54 -2.44 -3.37
C LEU A 549 -33.72 -1.47 -3.51
N ILE A 550 -33.48 -0.17 -3.39
CA ILE A 550 -34.50 0.87 -3.57
C ILE A 550 -35.09 0.82 -4.98
N GLU A 551 -34.23 0.75 -6.00
CA GLU A 551 -34.63 0.65 -7.41
C GLU A 551 -35.49 -0.59 -7.67
N TRP A 552 -35.12 -1.74 -7.10
CA TRP A 552 -35.88 -2.98 -7.22
C TRP A 552 -37.31 -2.84 -6.68
N PHE A 553 -37.48 -2.17 -5.54
CA PHE A 553 -38.80 -1.92 -4.97
C PHE A 553 -39.63 -0.94 -5.82
N LEU A 554 -39.01 0.13 -6.33
CA LEU A 554 -39.69 1.09 -7.23
C LEU A 554 -40.18 0.40 -8.50
N ALA A 555 -39.36 -0.47 -9.10
CA ALA A 555 -39.75 -1.23 -10.28
C ALA A 555 -40.95 -2.15 -10.00
N ARG A 556 -40.98 -2.77 -8.82
CA ARG A 556 -42.09 -3.64 -8.40
C ARG A 556 -43.38 -2.88 -8.12
N GLU A 557 -43.30 -1.69 -7.54
CA GLU A 557 -44.46 -0.82 -7.30
C GLU A 557 -45.08 -0.35 -8.63
N ASN A 558 -44.25 0.09 -9.58
CA ASN A 558 -44.69 0.47 -10.91
C ASN A 558 -45.35 -0.69 -11.66
N ALA A 559 -44.79 -1.90 -11.58
CA ALA A 559 -45.39 -3.10 -12.18
C ALA A 559 -46.76 -3.46 -11.56
N ALA A 560 -46.94 -3.22 -10.25
CA ALA A 560 -48.22 -3.45 -9.57
C ALA A 560 -49.28 -2.38 -9.93
N ALA A 561 -48.86 -1.17 -10.29
CA ALA A 561 -49.75 -0.07 -10.66
C ALA A 561 -50.29 -0.16 -12.11
N GLN A 562 -49.69 -0.99 -12.96
CA GLN A 562 -50.10 -1.17 -14.37
C GLN A 562 -50.46 -2.63 -14.72
N PRO A 563 -51.45 -3.26 -14.05
CA PRO A 563 -51.77 -4.67 -14.27
C PRO A 563 -52.42 -4.96 -15.65
N ASP A 564 -53.02 -3.96 -16.31
CA ASP A 564 -53.92 -4.18 -17.46
C ASP A 564 -53.32 -3.85 -18.85
N GLU A 565 -52.16 -3.20 -18.96
CA GLU A 565 -51.52 -2.94 -20.28
C GLU A 565 -50.77 -4.15 -20.87
N ALA A 566 -50.56 -5.21 -20.09
CA ALA A 566 -49.86 -6.42 -20.52
C ALA A 566 -50.77 -7.46 -21.22
N MET A 567 -52.08 -7.22 -21.32
CA MET A 567 -53.05 -8.18 -21.87
C MET A 567 -53.59 -7.85 -23.28
N ASP A 568 -53.20 -6.73 -23.89
CA ASP A 568 -53.74 -6.29 -25.20
C ASP A 568 -52.70 -6.25 -26.34
N LEU A 569 -51.56 -6.94 -26.18
CA LEU A 569 -50.55 -7.17 -27.24
C LEU A 569 -50.34 -8.67 -27.50
N THR A 570 -51.40 -9.36 -27.92
CA THR A 570 -51.35 -10.67 -28.58
C THR A 570 -52.16 -10.67 -29.86
#